data_AF-A0AAW1J6M3-F1
#
_entry.id   AF-A0AAW1J6M3-F1
#
_cell.length_a   1.000
_cell.length_b   1.000
_cell.length_c   1.000
_cell.angle_alpha   90.00
_cell.angle_beta   90.00
_cell.angle_gamma   90.00
#
_symmetry.space_group_name_H-M   'P 1'
#
loop_
_entity.id
_entity.type
_entity.pdbx_description
1 polymer ?
#
loop_
_entity_poly.entity_id
_entity_poly.type
_entity_poly.pdbx_seq_one_letter_code
_entity_poly.pdbx_strand_id
1 'polypeptide(L)'
;MEEDVGEKALHMLNRSIKIYLLVTVAVGSLQIAVDMIVVTDGSRILGLGDLGVHGIDIPIGKLDIYVADVGMNPERVLPVMLNVGTNNQKLLEDCLYFGLRQPRLEGDDYLAIVDEFMEAIHTCWPEAII
;
A
#
# COMPACT_ATOMS: atom_id res chain seq x y z
N MET A 1 26.31 13.50 -4.24
CA MET A 1 25.91 12.58 -3.15
C MET A 1 24.47 12.90 -2.83
N GLU A 2 23.57 12.56 -3.74
CA GLU A 2 22.14 12.54 -3.44
C GLU A 2 21.87 11.12 -2.99
N GLU A 3 21.63 10.94 -1.69
CA GLU A 3 20.86 9.79 -1.22
C GLU A 3 19.57 9.77 -2.02
N ASP A 4 19.37 8.69 -2.77
CA ASP A 4 18.21 8.51 -3.62
C ASP A 4 16.95 8.68 -2.77
N VAL A 5 16.08 9.61 -3.16
CA VAL A 5 14.82 9.89 -2.46
C VAL A 5 14.01 8.61 -2.31
N GLY A 6 14.12 7.68 -3.27
CA GLY A 6 13.52 6.35 -3.19
C GLY A 6 14.13 5.49 -2.09
N GLU A 7 15.44 5.56 -1.86
CA GLU A 7 16.14 4.82 -0.81
C GLU A 7 15.84 5.44 0.58
N LYS A 8 15.66 6.76 0.66
CA LYS A 8 15.16 7.45 1.87
C LYS A 8 13.71 7.14 2.18
N ALA A 9 12.83 7.14 1.19
CA ALA A 9 11.42 6.76 1.35
C ALA A 9 11.33 5.29 1.78
N LEU A 10 12.05 4.41 1.11
CA LEU A 10 12.14 3.00 1.47
C LEU A 10 12.75 2.83 2.87
N HIS A 11 13.76 3.62 3.24
CA HIS A 11 14.37 3.56 4.57
C HIS A 11 13.47 4.14 5.67
N MET A 12 12.69 5.20 5.40
CA MET A 12 11.70 5.76 6.32
C MET A 12 10.55 4.78 6.53
N LEU A 13 10.01 4.22 5.45
CA LEU A 13 9.01 3.16 5.50
C LEU A 13 9.58 1.93 6.22
N ASN A 14 10.82 1.52 5.97
CA ASN A 14 11.40 0.30 6.57
C ASN A 14 11.96 0.49 8.00
N ARG A 15 12.17 1.74 8.48
CA ARG A 15 12.64 2.01 9.86
C ARG A 15 11.54 1.99 10.91
N SER A 16 10.32 2.34 10.54
CA SER A 16 9.18 2.40 11.47
C SER A 16 8.12 1.33 11.17
N ILE A 17 7.97 0.93 9.90
CA ILE A 17 6.99 -0.09 9.48
C ILE A 17 7.59 -1.48 9.54
N LYS A 18 7.86 -1.96 10.76
CA LYS A 18 7.98 -3.40 10.94
C LYS A 18 6.57 -3.97 10.87
N ILE A 19 6.27 -4.69 9.76
CA ILE A 19 5.22 -5.73 9.62
C ILE A 19 3.94 -5.33 8.84
N TYR A 20 3.58 -4.05 8.64
CA TYR A 20 2.22 -3.68 8.19
C TYR A 20 2.05 -3.16 6.75
N LEU A 21 3.12 -2.89 5.99
CA LEU A 21 3.00 -2.34 4.64
C LEU A 21 3.62 -3.30 3.62
N LEU A 22 2.78 -3.91 2.78
CA LEU A 22 3.26 -4.59 1.58
C LEU A 22 3.26 -3.55 0.45
N VAL A 23 4.36 -2.80 0.33
CA VAL A 23 4.61 -2.03 -0.89
C VAL A 23 5.02 -3.03 -1.96
N THR A 24 4.12 -3.34 -2.89
CA THR A 24 4.54 -4.06 -4.10
C THR A 24 5.27 -3.03 -4.97
N VAL A 25 6.60 -3.04 -4.90
CA VAL A 25 7.46 -2.37 -5.90
C VAL A 25 7.37 -3.19 -7.18
N ALA A 26 6.25 -3.09 -7.88
CA ALA A 26 6.18 -3.53 -9.26
C ALA A 26 6.91 -2.48 -10.08
N VAL A 27 7.88 -2.93 -10.89
CA VAL A 27 8.69 -2.16 -11.85
C VAL A 27 9.93 -1.47 -11.24
N GLY A 28 10.97 -2.27 -11.00
CA GLY A 28 12.34 -2.09 -11.56
C GLY A 28 13.13 -0.78 -11.42
N SER A 29 12.59 0.27 -10.80
CA SER A 29 13.18 1.60 -10.76
C SER A 29 12.79 2.26 -9.46
N LEU A 30 13.78 2.77 -8.72
CA LEU A 30 13.55 3.74 -7.65
C LEU A 30 12.73 4.89 -8.25
N GLN A 31 11.43 4.94 -7.94
CA GLN A 31 10.54 5.97 -8.48
C GLN A 31 10.98 7.31 -7.88
N ILE A 32 11.67 8.11 -8.70
CA ILE A 32 12.18 9.43 -8.31
C ILE A 32 11.01 10.36 -7.95
N ALA A 33 9.80 10.11 -8.49
CA ALA A 33 8.59 10.84 -8.18
C ALA A 33 7.33 9.98 -8.41
N VAL A 34 6.33 10.14 -7.54
CA VAL A 34 5.00 9.50 -7.63
C VAL A 34 3.92 10.58 -7.70
N ASP A 35 3.01 10.47 -8.66
CA ASP A 35 1.90 11.41 -8.88
C ASP A 35 0.57 10.87 -8.37
N MET A 36 0.37 9.56 -8.40
CA MET A 36 -0.87 8.94 -7.96
C MET A 36 -0.62 7.63 -7.22
N ILE A 37 -1.26 7.54 -6.06
CA ILE A 37 -1.26 6.41 -5.18
C ILE A 37 -2.69 5.90 -5.12
N VAL A 38 -2.88 4.58 -5.16
CA VAL A 38 -4.17 3.98 -4.81
C VAL A 38 -3.91 3.01 -3.68
N VAL A 39 -4.59 3.24 -2.56
CA VAL A 39 -4.38 2.48 -1.33
C VAL A 39 -5.65 1.73 -0.92
N THR A 40 -5.46 0.53 -0.37
CA THR A 40 -6.53 -0.24 0.28
C THR A 40 -5.96 -1.04 1.45
N ASP A 41 -6.79 -1.34 2.45
CA ASP A 41 -6.48 -2.27 3.54
C ASP A 41 -7.12 -3.66 3.33
N GLY A 42 -7.82 -3.86 2.21
CA GLY A 42 -8.48 -5.10 1.86
C GLY A 42 -9.73 -5.44 2.67
N SER A 43 -10.22 -4.54 3.54
CA SER A 43 -11.36 -4.80 4.44
C SER A 43 -12.69 -4.98 3.70
N ARG A 44 -12.81 -4.35 2.53
CA ARG A 44 -14.04 -4.36 1.73
C ARG A 44 -13.73 -4.34 0.23
N ILE A 45 -13.36 -5.50 -0.29
CA ILE A 45 -13.15 -5.69 -1.73
C ILE A 45 -14.48 -5.91 -2.42
N LEU A 46 -15.03 -4.84 -3.01
CA LEU A 46 -16.27 -4.86 -3.79
C LEU A 46 -17.41 -5.54 -3.00
N GLY A 47 -18.01 -6.60 -3.57
CA GLY A 47 -19.00 -7.45 -2.91
C GLY A 47 -18.44 -8.72 -2.25
N LEU A 48 -17.10 -8.89 -2.24
CA LEU A 48 -16.42 -10.08 -1.72
C LEU A 48 -16.09 -9.98 -0.23
N GLY A 49 -16.16 -8.77 0.33
CA GLY A 49 -15.89 -8.51 1.75
C GLY A 49 -14.40 -8.40 2.05
N ASP A 50 -14.00 -8.88 3.22
CA ASP A 50 -12.62 -8.79 3.70
C ASP A 50 -11.74 -9.85 3.03
N LEU A 51 -10.77 -9.41 2.24
CA LEU A 51 -9.79 -10.28 1.59
C LEU A 51 -8.35 -10.03 2.07
N GLY A 52 -8.17 -9.14 3.06
CA GLY A 52 -6.84 -8.75 3.54
C GLY A 52 -5.89 -8.38 2.39
N VAL A 53 -4.67 -8.91 2.42
CA VAL A 53 -3.65 -8.63 1.40
C VAL A 53 -4.00 -9.11 -0.01
N HIS A 54 -4.94 -10.04 -0.16
CA HIS A 54 -5.40 -10.46 -1.50
C HIS A 54 -6.19 -9.36 -2.21
N GLY A 55 -6.51 -8.24 -1.52
CA GLY A 55 -7.13 -7.07 -2.12
C GLY A 55 -6.20 -6.20 -2.98
N ILE A 56 -4.90 -6.51 -3.09
CA ILE A 56 -3.90 -5.67 -3.77
C ILE A 56 -4.16 -5.49 -5.27
N ASP A 57 -4.91 -6.40 -5.88
CA ASP A 57 -5.24 -6.30 -7.31
C ASP A 57 -6.21 -5.13 -7.59
N ILE A 58 -6.94 -4.64 -6.59
CA ILE A 58 -7.82 -3.47 -6.75
C ILE A 58 -7.03 -2.18 -7.02
N PRO A 59 -6.04 -1.78 -6.20
CA PRO A 59 -5.23 -0.61 -6.50
C PRO A 59 -4.42 -0.78 -7.80
N ILE A 60 -3.90 -1.99 -8.09
CA ILE A 60 -3.22 -2.26 -9.36
C ILE A 60 -4.16 -2.00 -10.54
N GLY A 61 -5.32 -2.67 -10.57
CA GLY A 61 -6.27 -2.52 -11.68
C GLY A 61 -6.84 -1.11 -11.82
N LYS A 62 -7.00 -0.37 -10.72
CA LYS A 62 -7.39 1.05 -10.80
C LYS A 62 -6.31 1.89 -11.46
N LEU A 63 -5.05 1.71 -11.07
CA LEU A 63 -3.93 2.42 -11.66
C LEU A 63 -3.72 2.04 -13.13
N ASP A 64 -3.93 0.78 -13.51
CA ASP A 64 -3.90 0.35 -14.91
C ASP A 64 -4.89 1.14 -15.76
N ILE A 65 -6.10 1.41 -15.25
CA ILE A 65 -7.09 2.26 -15.93
C ILE A 65 -6.60 3.70 -16.03
N TYR A 66 -6.00 4.28 -14.99
CA TYR A 66 -5.44 5.64 -15.05
C TYR A 66 -4.28 5.75 -16.05
N VAL A 67 -3.43 4.75 -16.13
CA VAL A 67 -2.34 4.67 -17.11
C VAL A 67 -2.92 4.55 -18.52
N ALA A 68 -3.87 3.63 -18.74
CA ALA A 68 -4.40 3.33 -20.06
C ALA A 68 -5.33 4.41 -20.62
N ASP A 69 -6.27 4.92 -19.81
CA ASP A 69 -7.34 5.82 -20.27
C ASP A 69 -6.99 7.30 -20.08
N VAL A 70 -6.22 7.65 -19.05
CA VAL A 70 -5.84 9.05 -18.74
C VAL A 70 -4.41 9.36 -19.21
N GLY A 71 -3.63 8.34 -19.59
CA GLY A 71 -2.26 8.52 -20.08
C GLY A 71 -1.25 8.85 -18.98
N MET A 72 -1.51 8.44 -17.73
CA MET A 72 -0.55 8.60 -16.64
C MET A 72 0.72 7.79 -16.90
N ASN A 73 1.87 8.32 -16.49
CA ASN A 73 3.12 7.59 -16.62
C ASN A 73 3.12 6.38 -15.65
N PRO A 74 3.26 5.13 -16.13
CA PRO A 74 3.28 3.94 -15.27
C PRO A 74 4.43 3.95 -14.25
N GLU A 75 5.53 4.66 -14.53
CA GLU A 75 6.64 4.82 -13.59
C GLU A 75 6.34 5.83 -12.47
N ARG A 76 5.20 6.54 -12.51
CA ARG A 76 4.80 7.57 -11.53
C ARG A 76 3.52 7.23 -10.78
N VAL A 77 3.07 5.97 -10.83
CA VAL A 77 1.94 5.48 -10.05
C VAL A 77 2.37 4.43 -9.03
N LEU A 78 1.68 4.34 -7.90
CA LEU A 78 2.06 3.44 -6.80
C LEU A 78 0.83 2.75 -6.17
N PRO A 79 0.65 1.43 -6.36
CA PRO A 79 -0.36 0.67 -5.64
C PRO A 79 0.11 0.34 -4.21
N VAL A 80 -0.77 0.55 -3.23
CA VAL A 80 -0.44 0.34 -1.81
C VAL A 80 -1.44 -0.58 -1.12
N MET A 81 -0.92 -1.53 -0.35
CA MET A 81 -1.70 -2.39 0.56
C MET A 81 -1.32 -2.13 2.01
N LEU A 82 -2.27 -1.62 2.81
CA LEU A 82 -2.17 -1.52 4.26
C LEU A 82 -2.54 -2.87 4.89
N ASN A 83 -1.55 -3.70 5.19
CA ASN A 83 -1.74 -5.01 5.77
C ASN A 83 -1.91 -4.91 7.30
N VAL A 84 -3.10 -4.51 7.74
CA VAL A 84 -3.46 -4.34 9.17
C VAL A 84 -4.13 -5.57 9.79
N GLY A 85 -3.98 -6.74 9.18
CA GLY A 85 -4.69 -7.97 9.53
C GLY A 85 -5.95 -8.21 8.69
N THR A 86 -6.71 -9.25 9.03
CA THR A 86 -7.97 -9.59 8.38
C THR A 86 -8.92 -10.27 9.37
N ASN A 87 -10.21 -9.97 9.27
CA ASN A 87 -11.26 -10.64 10.04
C ASN A 87 -11.86 -11.83 9.27
N ASN A 88 -11.30 -12.16 8.10
CA ASN A 88 -11.70 -13.33 7.33
C ASN A 88 -11.06 -14.60 7.90
N GLN A 89 -11.85 -15.34 8.67
CA GLN A 89 -11.41 -16.57 9.33
C GLN A 89 -10.81 -17.61 8.36
N LYS A 90 -11.32 -17.69 7.12
CA LYS A 90 -10.78 -18.63 6.12
C LYS A 90 -9.34 -18.28 5.75
N LEU A 91 -9.01 -16.99 5.67
CA LEU A 91 -7.65 -16.53 5.38
C LEU A 91 -6.72 -16.71 6.58
N LEU A 92 -7.22 -16.51 7.80
CA LEU A 92 -6.44 -16.76 9.03
C LEU A 92 -6.05 -18.23 9.18
N GLU A 93 -6.92 -19.15 8.76
CA GLU A 93 -6.71 -20.61 8.80
C GLU A 93 -5.89 -21.13 7.61
N ASP A 94 -5.81 -20.38 6.51
CA ASP A 94 -5.10 -20.80 5.30
C ASP A 94 -3.58 -20.76 5.52
N CYS A 95 -2.91 -21.91 5.43
CA CYS A 95 -1.45 -22.01 5.57
C CYS A 95 -0.66 -21.27 4.48
N LEU A 96 -1.28 -20.90 3.36
CA LEU A 96 -0.68 -20.16 2.27
C LEU A 96 -0.94 -18.65 2.33
N TYR A 97 -1.77 -18.18 3.26
CA TYR A 97 -2.01 -16.75 3.42
C TYR A 97 -0.71 -16.03 3.83
N PHE A 98 -0.33 -15.03 3.03
CA PHE A 98 0.92 -14.28 3.18
C PHE A 98 0.77 -12.94 3.90
N GLY A 99 -0.47 -12.55 4.24
CA GLY A 99 -0.75 -11.37 5.05
C GLY A 99 -0.58 -11.61 6.54
N LEU A 100 -0.89 -10.60 7.36
CA LEU A 100 -0.83 -10.77 8.82
C LEU A 100 -1.94 -11.70 9.29
N ARG A 101 -1.54 -12.77 9.99
CA ARG A 101 -2.45 -13.76 10.59
C ARG A 101 -2.93 -13.30 11.96
N GLN A 102 -3.59 -12.16 11.97
CA GLN A 102 -4.23 -11.60 13.16
C GLN A 102 -5.53 -10.91 12.74
N PRO A 103 -6.49 -10.78 13.67
CA PRO A 103 -7.64 -9.90 13.50
C PRO A 103 -7.18 -8.48 13.14
N ARG A 104 -8.06 -7.71 12.48
CA ARG A 104 -7.74 -6.34 12.09
C ARG A 104 -7.41 -5.48 13.30
N LEU A 105 -6.46 -4.56 13.11
CA LEU A 105 -6.33 -3.41 13.99
C LEU A 105 -7.62 -2.58 13.96
N GLU A 106 -7.98 -2.01 15.09
CA GLU A 106 -9.17 -1.18 15.25
C GLU A 106 -8.81 0.08 16.04
N GLY A 107 -9.65 1.11 15.92
CA GLY A 107 -9.49 2.36 16.69
C GLY A 107 -8.14 3.04 16.48
N ASP A 108 -7.54 3.48 17.59
CA ASP A 108 -6.33 4.28 17.59
C ASP A 108 -5.12 3.56 16.98
N ASP A 109 -5.03 2.23 17.13
CA ASP A 109 -3.93 1.44 16.55
C ASP A 109 -4.00 1.43 15.01
N TYR A 110 -5.21 1.35 14.44
CA TYR A 110 -5.40 1.46 12.99
C TYR A 110 -5.10 2.88 12.51
N LEU A 111 -5.60 3.89 13.21
CA LEU A 111 -5.40 5.29 12.86
C LEU A 111 -3.92 5.68 12.91
N ALA A 112 -3.16 5.19 13.88
CA ALA A 112 -1.73 5.43 13.98
C ALA A 112 -0.96 4.96 12.72
N ILE A 113 -1.34 3.81 12.17
CA ILE A 113 -0.74 3.30 10.92
C ILE A 113 -1.12 4.18 9.72
N VAL A 114 -2.37 4.64 9.65
CA VAL A 114 -2.83 5.54 8.58
C VAL A 114 -2.12 6.89 8.67
N ASP A 115 -1.98 7.46 9.86
CA ASP A 115 -1.30 8.74 10.08
C ASP A 115 0.18 8.65 9.69
N GLU A 116 0.88 7.58 10.13
CA GLU A 116 2.28 7.33 9.75
C GLU A 116 2.42 7.17 8.23
N PHE A 117 1.50 6.45 7.58
CA PHE A 117 1.50 6.31 6.13
C PHE A 117 1.33 7.66 5.44
N MET A 118 0.34 8.47 5.84
CA MET A 118 0.08 9.77 5.25
C MET A 118 1.26 10.74 5.46
N GLU A 119 1.89 10.74 6.64
CA GLU A 119 3.08 11.54 6.92
C GLU A 119 4.25 11.14 6.03
N ALA A 120 4.48 9.83 5.86
CA ALA A 120 5.54 9.32 4.99
C ALA A 120 5.32 9.71 3.53
N ILE A 121 4.09 9.56 3.02
CA ILE A 121 3.75 9.96 1.65
C ILE A 121 3.91 11.47 1.45
N HIS A 122 3.36 12.31 2.35
CA HIS A 122 3.52 13.76 2.22
C HIS A 122 4.96 14.24 2.34
N THR A 123 5.80 13.53 3.08
CA THR A 123 7.23 13.82 3.18
C THR A 123 7.99 13.47 1.90
N CYS A 124 7.65 12.34 1.27
CA CYS A 124 8.37 11.84 0.09
C CYS A 124 7.84 12.44 -1.22
N TRP A 125 6.50 12.55 -1.34
CA TRP A 125 5.78 12.98 -2.53
C TRP A 125 4.61 13.90 -2.14
N PRO A 126 4.88 15.17 -1.78
CA PRO A 126 3.87 16.09 -1.24
C PRO A 126 2.71 16.39 -2.21
N GLU A 127 2.97 16.29 -3.51
CA GLU A 127 2.00 16.56 -4.58
C GLU A 127 1.27 15.29 -5.07
N ALA A 128 1.56 14.12 -4.50
CA ALA A 128 0.91 12.88 -4.88
C ALA A 128 -0.58 12.91 -4.52
N ILE A 129 -1.42 12.46 -5.45
CA ILE A 129 -2.84 12.21 -5.23
C ILE A 129 -2.98 10.83 -4.59
N ILE A 130 -3.77 10.72 -3.52
CA ILE A 130 -4.04 9.47 -2.78
C ILE A 130 -5.53 9.14 -2.85
#